data_AF-A0A1S6HXM5-F1
#
_entry.id   AF-A0A1S6HXM5-F1
#
_cell.length_a   1.000
_cell.length_b   1.000
_cell.length_c   1.000
_cell.angle_alpha   90.00
_cell.angle_beta   90.00
_cell.angle_gamma   90.00
#
_symmetry.space_group_name_H-M   'P 1'
#
loop_
_entity.id
_entity.type
_entity.pdbx_description
1 polymer ?
#
loop_
_entity_poly.entity_id
_entity_poly.type
_entity_poly.pdbx_seq_one_letter_code
_entity_poly.pdbx_strand_id
1 'polypeptide(L)'
;MFGAKVIDQSQYEARMQDGFNRGQARTRSHPGRLSDVADDMWNRGAFTRVYWSGAAYFTEVDRALIAQGTDLTYVIGQYSQYCLRQNSSGWQLFTQLDKVSRSKIFTDTYLRYYQRRDFPSISSGTLQKISHHYHSETEA
;
A
#
# COMPACT_ATOMS: atom_id res chain seq x y z
N MET A 1 13.43 -5.28 -5.11
CA MET A 1 12.77 -6.57 -5.47
C MET A 1 13.10 -6.97 -6.91
N PHE A 2 12.92 -6.07 -7.89
CA PHE A 2 13.35 -6.27 -9.28
C PHE A 2 14.87 -6.13 -9.49
N GLY A 3 15.52 -5.12 -8.89
CA GLY A 3 16.98 -4.94 -8.99
C GLY A 3 17.83 -6.09 -8.45
N ALA A 4 17.31 -6.86 -7.49
CA ALA A 4 17.94 -8.07 -6.97
C ALA A 4 17.57 -9.35 -7.76
N LYS A 5 16.77 -9.23 -8.83
CA LYS A 5 16.25 -10.32 -9.69
C LYS A 5 15.58 -11.47 -8.94
N VAL A 6 14.99 -11.18 -7.78
CA VAL A 6 14.31 -12.19 -6.95
C VAL A 6 12.94 -12.57 -7.54
N ILE A 7 12.29 -11.62 -8.20
CA ILE A 7 11.06 -11.82 -8.97
C ILE A 7 11.07 -10.96 -10.25
N ASP A 8 10.44 -11.44 -11.32
CA ASP A 8 10.17 -10.66 -12.53
C ASP A 8 8.81 -9.92 -12.47
N GLN A 9 8.52 -9.06 -13.45
CA GLN A 9 7.29 -8.26 -13.51
C GLN A 9 6.02 -9.13 -13.45
N SER A 10 5.98 -10.21 -14.23
CA SER A 10 4.82 -11.11 -14.28
C SER A 10 4.61 -11.81 -12.94
N GLN A 11 5.69 -12.21 -12.27
CA GLN A 11 5.64 -12.83 -10.94
C GLN A 11 5.18 -11.83 -9.88
N TYR A 12 5.60 -10.56 -9.96
CA TYR A 12 5.08 -9.52 -9.08
C TYR A 12 3.58 -9.33 -9.28
N GLU A 13 3.13 -9.16 -10.53
CA GLU A 13 1.73 -8.93 -10.86
C GLU A 13 0.84 -10.08 -10.38
N ALA A 14 1.24 -11.33 -10.67
CA ALA A 14 0.51 -12.52 -10.23
C ALA A 14 0.42 -12.61 -8.70
N ARG A 15 1.55 -12.43 -7.99
CA ARG A 15 1.60 -12.52 -6.52
C ARG A 15 0.76 -11.43 -5.85
N MET A 16 0.77 -10.22 -6.38
CA MET A 16 -0.04 -9.11 -5.89
C MET A 16 -1.53 -9.39 -6.11
N GLN A 17 -1.90 -9.86 -7.30
CA GLN A 17 -3.30 -10.21 -7.62
C GLN A 17 -3.82 -11.32 -6.71
N ASP A 18 -3.05 -12.39 -6.50
CA ASP A 18 -3.42 -13.46 -5.57
C ASP A 18 -3.59 -12.96 -4.13
N GLY A 19 -2.73 -12.02 -3.74
CA GLY A 19 -2.84 -11.31 -2.48
C GLY A 19 -4.15 -10.56 -2.32
N PHE A 20 -4.50 -9.76 -3.30
CA PHE A 20 -5.75 -9.01 -3.32
C PHE A 20 -6.97 -9.93 -3.35
N ASN A 21 -6.91 -11.06 -4.06
CA ASN A 21 -7.97 -12.07 -4.03
C ASN A 21 -8.17 -12.63 -2.60
N ARG A 22 -7.09 -12.94 -1.88
CA ARG A 22 -7.15 -13.35 -0.46
C ARG A 22 -7.72 -12.25 0.43
N GLY A 23 -7.30 -11.01 0.23
CA GLY A 23 -7.82 -9.85 0.94
C GLY A 23 -9.33 -9.69 0.74
N GLN A 24 -9.79 -9.75 -0.51
CA GLN A 24 -11.21 -9.65 -0.87
C GLN A 24 -12.04 -10.76 -0.24
N ALA A 25 -11.59 -12.01 -0.30
CA ALA A 25 -12.27 -13.13 0.34
C ALA A 25 -12.37 -12.93 1.87
N ARG A 26 -11.32 -12.40 2.50
CA ARG A 26 -11.28 -12.18 3.95
C ARG A 26 -12.07 -10.97 4.42
N THR A 27 -12.27 -9.96 3.57
CA THR A 27 -13.23 -8.89 3.83
C THR A 27 -14.67 -9.42 3.89
N ARG A 28 -15.02 -10.38 3.03
CA ARG A 28 -16.36 -11.02 3.06
C ARG A 28 -16.58 -11.82 4.35
N SER A 29 -15.57 -12.57 4.80
CA SER A 29 -15.68 -13.41 6.01
C SER A 29 -15.49 -12.65 7.33
N HIS A 30 -14.89 -11.46 7.30
CA HIS A 30 -14.73 -10.60 8.48
C HIS A 30 -15.29 -9.22 8.15
N PRO A 31 -16.62 -9.01 8.10
CA PRO A 31 -17.21 -7.75 7.68
C PRO A 31 -17.00 -6.63 8.72
N GLY A 32 -17.43 -5.41 8.37
CA GLY A 32 -17.33 -4.22 9.22
C GLY A 32 -16.33 -3.20 8.68
N ARG A 33 -16.26 -2.04 9.32
CA ARG A 33 -15.32 -0.96 8.95
C ARG A 33 -13.89 -1.41 9.22
N LEU A 34 -12.97 -1.10 8.30
CA LEU A 34 -11.59 -1.58 8.36
C LEU A 34 -10.89 -1.15 9.65
N SER A 35 -11.14 0.07 10.16
CA SER A 35 -10.60 0.51 11.45
C SER A 35 -10.97 -0.44 12.59
N ASP A 36 -12.26 -0.78 12.71
CA ASP A 36 -12.76 -1.63 13.80
C ASP A 36 -12.21 -3.05 13.69
N VAL A 37 -11.92 -3.50 12.46
CA VAL A 37 -11.34 -4.81 12.21
C VAL A 37 -9.85 -4.84 12.45
N ALA A 38 -9.16 -3.73 12.20
CA ALA A 38 -7.75 -3.57 12.50
C ALA A 38 -7.51 -3.49 14.01
N ASP A 39 -8.32 -2.70 14.73
CA ASP A 39 -8.22 -2.51 16.17
C ASP A 39 -8.41 -3.83 16.95
N ASP A 40 -9.27 -4.72 16.44
CA ASP A 40 -9.58 -6.02 17.07
C ASP A 40 -9.07 -7.23 16.26
N MET A 41 -8.06 -7.04 15.40
CA MET A 41 -7.68 -8.07 14.41
C MET A 41 -7.21 -9.39 15.03
N TRP A 42 -6.62 -9.31 16.24
CA TRP A 42 -6.07 -10.46 16.96
C TRP A 42 -7.17 -11.41 17.42
N ASN A 43 -8.20 -10.88 18.08
CA ASN A 43 -9.32 -11.69 18.56
C ASN A 43 -10.16 -12.23 17.40
N ARG A 44 -10.21 -11.47 16.29
CA ARG A 44 -11.00 -11.83 15.11
C ARG A 44 -10.29 -12.74 14.12
N GLY A 45 -9.00 -13.02 14.31
CA GLY A 45 -8.20 -13.72 13.29
C GLY A 45 -8.18 -13.00 11.93
N ALA A 46 -8.36 -11.67 11.92
CA ALA A 46 -8.60 -10.89 10.71
C ALA A 46 -7.31 -10.41 10.02
N PHE A 47 -6.16 -10.96 10.39
CA PHE A 47 -4.84 -10.56 9.88
C PHE A 47 -4.78 -10.45 8.37
N THR A 48 -5.26 -11.47 7.64
CA THR A 48 -5.23 -11.47 6.17
C THR A 48 -6.05 -10.31 5.60
N ARG A 49 -7.19 -9.96 6.20
CA ARG A 49 -7.97 -8.80 5.76
C ARG A 49 -7.16 -7.52 5.97
N VAL A 50 -6.59 -7.32 7.15
CA VAL A 50 -5.86 -6.10 7.53
C VAL A 50 -4.61 -5.94 6.69
N TYR A 51 -3.76 -6.96 6.59
CA TYR A 51 -2.51 -6.88 5.83
C TYR A 51 -2.74 -6.66 4.33
N TRP A 52 -3.68 -7.37 3.69
CA TRP A 52 -3.95 -7.14 2.27
C TRP A 52 -4.66 -5.82 2.01
N SER A 53 -5.42 -5.27 2.98
CA SER A 53 -5.93 -3.90 2.88
C SER A 53 -4.81 -2.88 2.96
N GLY A 54 -3.81 -3.09 3.82
CA GLY A 54 -2.60 -2.24 3.86
C GLY A 54 -1.78 -2.32 2.57
N ALA A 55 -1.62 -3.51 2.00
CA ALA A 55 -0.94 -3.67 0.70
C ALA A 55 -1.68 -2.96 -0.43
N ALA A 56 -3.02 -3.06 -0.47
CA ALA A 56 -3.82 -2.35 -1.46
C ALA A 56 -3.78 -0.83 -1.26
N TYR A 57 -3.77 -0.35 -0.01
CA TYR A 57 -3.55 1.06 0.33
C TYR A 57 -2.26 1.57 -0.30
N PHE A 58 -1.13 0.89 -0.06
CA PHE A 58 0.15 1.32 -0.61
C PHE A 58 0.22 1.18 -2.12
N THR A 59 -0.53 0.26 -2.73
CA THR A 59 -0.62 0.13 -4.18
C THR A 59 -1.35 1.32 -4.82
N GLU A 60 -2.45 1.80 -4.21
CA GLU A 60 -3.13 3.03 -4.66
C GLU A 60 -2.22 4.27 -4.49
N VAL A 61 -1.53 4.36 -3.35
CA VAL A 61 -0.60 5.46 -3.04
C VAL A 61 0.55 5.49 -4.04
N ASP A 62 1.23 4.37 -4.26
CA ASP A 62 2.38 4.29 -5.17
C ASP A 62 1.97 4.64 -6.60
N ARG A 63 0.83 4.14 -7.06
CA ARG A 63 0.29 4.52 -8.37
C ARG A 63 0.04 6.03 -8.48
N ALA A 64 -0.46 6.67 -7.43
CA ALA A 64 -0.71 8.11 -7.40
C ALA A 64 0.59 8.93 -7.36
N LEU A 65 1.60 8.46 -6.63
CA LEU A 65 2.94 9.07 -6.60
C LEU A 65 3.61 8.99 -7.97
N ILE A 66 3.58 7.82 -8.63
CA ILE A 66 4.12 7.62 -10.00
C ILE A 66 3.47 8.60 -10.98
N ALA A 67 2.17 8.86 -10.84
CA ALA A 67 1.47 9.84 -11.67
C ALA A 67 1.92 11.30 -11.42
N GLN A 68 2.56 11.59 -10.28
CA GLN A 68 3.15 12.89 -9.93
C GLN A 68 4.66 12.98 -10.21
N GLY A 69 5.28 11.92 -10.78
CA GLY A 69 6.71 11.91 -11.09
C GLY A 69 7.63 11.57 -9.92
N THR A 70 7.11 10.91 -8.88
CA THR A 70 7.88 10.31 -7.78
C THR A 70 7.35 8.91 -7.51
N ASP A 71 7.83 8.19 -6.50
CA ASP A 71 7.39 6.83 -6.19
C ASP A 71 7.48 6.54 -4.69
N LEU A 72 6.86 5.46 -4.27
CA LEU A 72 6.82 5.08 -2.86
C LEU A 72 8.22 4.78 -2.30
N THR A 73 9.13 4.22 -3.09
CA THR A 73 10.50 3.89 -2.66
C THR A 73 11.28 5.16 -2.36
N TYR A 74 11.22 6.16 -3.24
CA TYR A 74 11.82 7.48 -3.02
C TYR A 74 11.28 8.15 -1.76
N VAL A 75 9.95 8.22 -1.61
CA VAL A 75 9.31 8.88 -0.45
C VAL A 75 9.67 8.18 0.88
N ILE A 76 9.66 6.85 0.91
CA ILE A 76 10.06 6.08 2.11
C ILE A 76 11.55 6.28 2.42
N GLY A 77 12.40 6.32 1.39
CA GLY A 77 13.83 6.59 1.53
C GLY A 77 14.09 7.95 2.19
N GLN A 78 13.45 9.01 1.70
CA GLN A 78 13.53 10.36 2.27
C GLN A 78 12.98 10.40 3.71
N TYR A 79 11.84 9.77 3.97
CA TYR A 79 11.28 9.68 5.32
C TYR A 79 12.25 8.99 6.29
N SER A 80 12.87 7.89 5.86
CA SER A 80 13.77 7.10 6.69
C SER A 80 15.04 7.88 7.08
N GLN A 81 15.55 8.73 6.19
CA GLN A 81 16.74 9.53 6.45
C GLN A 81 16.49 10.71 7.40
N TYR A 82 15.34 11.39 7.27
CA TYR A 82 15.16 12.70 7.90
C TYR A 82 14.07 12.74 8.98
N CYS A 83 13.21 11.72 9.07
CA CYS A 83 11.95 11.83 9.79
C CYS A 83 11.60 10.60 10.64
N LEU A 84 12.38 9.52 10.54
CA LEU A 84 12.12 8.29 11.26
C LEU A 84 12.21 8.52 12.77
N ARG A 85 11.16 8.11 13.49
CA ARG A 85 11.06 8.18 14.96
C ARG A 85 10.83 6.78 15.51
N GLN A 86 11.31 6.55 16.74
CA GLN A 86 11.12 5.27 17.43
C GLN A 86 9.64 4.93 17.63
N ASN A 87 8.82 5.93 17.96
CA ASN A 87 7.38 5.77 18.15
C ASN A 87 6.62 6.82 17.33
N SER A 88 5.63 6.37 16.57
CA SER A 88 4.68 7.24 15.86
C SER A 88 3.33 6.55 15.71
N SER A 89 2.25 7.31 15.82
CA SER A 89 0.93 6.79 15.42
C SER A 89 0.84 6.71 13.89
N GLY A 90 -0.08 5.90 13.38
CA GLY A 90 -0.33 5.83 11.94
C GLY A 90 -0.64 7.21 11.32
N TRP A 91 -1.42 8.04 12.03
CA TRP A 91 -1.73 9.40 11.58
C TRP A 91 -0.48 10.30 11.48
N GLN A 92 0.42 10.21 12.48
CA GLN A 92 1.68 10.95 12.45
C GLN A 92 2.57 10.51 11.30
N LEU A 93 2.65 9.18 11.05
CA LEU A 93 3.38 8.63 9.91
C LEU A 93 2.86 9.18 8.59
N PHE A 94 1.55 9.07 8.31
CA PHE A 94 0.98 9.52 7.04
C PHE A 94 1.09 11.04 6.86
N THR A 95 0.92 11.82 7.92
CA THR A 95 1.14 13.27 7.89
C THR A 95 2.59 13.61 7.53
N GLN A 96 3.55 12.82 7.99
CA GLN A 96 4.96 13.04 7.68
C GLN A 96 5.30 12.62 6.25
N LEU A 97 4.73 11.51 5.75
CA LEU A 97 4.89 11.08 4.36
C LEU A 97 4.26 12.08 3.37
N ASP A 98 3.16 12.72 3.72
CA ASP A 98 2.58 13.84 2.97
C ASP A 98 3.53 15.04 2.89
N LYS A 99 4.21 15.39 3.98
CA LYS A 99 5.23 16.47 3.97
C LYS A 99 6.41 16.13 3.07
N VAL A 100 6.89 14.89 3.12
CA VAL A 100 8.02 14.41 2.31
C VAL A 100 7.63 14.41 0.82
N SER A 101 6.46 13.88 0.47
CA SER A 101 5.96 13.84 -0.90
C SER A 101 5.40 15.17 -1.41
N ARG A 102 5.26 16.18 -0.53
CA ARG A 102 4.59 17.47 -0.81
C ARG A 102 3.17 17.29 -1.39
N SER A 103 2.46 16.28 -0.91
CA SER A 103 1.12 15.90 -1.37
C SER A 103 0.19 15.60 -0.19
N LYS A 104 -1.08 15.29 -0.48
CA LYS A 104 -2.04 14.75 0.51
C LYS A 104 -2.41 13.29 0.25
N ILE A 105 -1.67 12.62 -0.64
CA ILE A 105 -1.97 11.27 -1.12
C ILE A 105 -2.09 10.28 0.05
N PHE A 106 -1.22 10.38 1.06
CA PHE A 106 -1.20 9.42 2.16
C PHE A 106 -2.37 9.64 3.12
N THR A 107 -2.59 10.86 3.60
CA THR A 107 -3.67 11.12 4.57
C THR A 107 -5.06 11.00 3.94
N ASP A 108 -5.27 11.46 2.70
CA ASP A 108 -6.55 11.32 2.01
C ASP A 108 -6.89 9.85 1.76
N THR A 109 -5.90 9.07 1.31
CA THR A 109 -6.09 7.62 1.12
C THR A 109 -6.30 6.91 2.46
N TYR A 110 -5.68 7.39 3.54
CA TYR A 110 -5.82 6.78 4.86
C TYR A 110 -7.25 6.97 5.38
N LEU A 111 -7.79 8.18 5.28
CA LEU A 111 -9.16 8.48 5.69
C LEU A 111 -10.18 7.64 4.92
N ARG A 112 -9.97 7.45 3.61
CA ARG A 112 -10.81 6.55 2.79
C ARG A 112 -10.74 5.10 3.29
N TYR A 113 -9.54 4.57 3.51
CA TYR A 113 -9.35 3.19 3.96
C TYR A 113 -9.86 2.97 5.38
N TYR A 114 -9.66 3.94 6.27
CA TYR A 114 -10.12 3.89 7.66
C TYR A 114 -11.62 3.60 7.76
N GLN A 115 -12.41 4.21 6.88
CA GLN A 115 -13.87 4.05 6.85
C GLN A 115 -14.36 2.89 5.97
N ARG A 116 -13.46 2.27 5.19
CA ARG A 116 -13.83 1.31 4.16
C ARG A 116 -14.42 0.02 4.76
N ARG A 117 -15.49 -0.48 4.15
CA ARG A 117 -16.13 -1.76 4.54
C ARG A 117 -15.87 -2.86 3.51
N ASP A 118 -15.62 -2.48 2.27
CA ASP A 118 -15.25 -3.32 1.15
C ASP A 118 -13.74 -3.52 1.02
N PHE A 119 -13.33 -4.39 0.10
CA PHE A 119 -11.95 -4.48 -0.34
C PHE A 119 -11.80 -3.64 -1.63
N PRO A 120 -10.78 -2.75 -1.73
CA PRO A 120 -10.51 -1.97 -2.93
C PRO A 120 -10.49 -2.82 -4.21
N SER A 121 -11.05 -2.28 -5.29
CA SER A 121 -10.80 -2.81 -6.62
C SER A 121 -9.47 -2.28 -7.15
N ILE A 122 -8.44 -3.11 -7.17
CA ILE A 122 -7.15 -2.81 -7.80
C ILE A 122 -7.09 -3.51 -9.16
N SER A 123 -6.93 -2.74 -10.23
CA SER A 123 -6.89 -3.28 -11.59
C SER A 123 -5.52 -3.88 -11.93
N SER A 124 -5.48 -4.89 -12.81
CA SER A 124 -4.22 -5.40 -13.36
C SER A 124 -3.42 -4.31 -14.06
N GLY A 125 -4.09 -3.35 -14.72
CA GLY A 125 -3.43 -2.19 -15.31
C GLY A 125 -2.75 -1.26 -14.30
N THR A 126 -3.19 -1.25 -13.04
CA THR A 126 -2.47 -0.55 -11.96
C THR A 126 -1.17 -1.27 -11.63
N LEU A 127 -1.22 -2.60 -11.48
CA LEU A 127 -0.05 -3.41 -11.17
C LEU A 127 0.99 -3.36 -12.29
N GLN A 128 0.56 -3.41 -13.55
CA GLN A 128 1.44 -3.27 -14.72
C GLN A 128 2.16 -1.92 -14.77
N LYS A 129 1.48 -0.83 -14.42
CA LYS A 129 2.12 0.49 -14.39
C LYS A 129 3.20 0.57 -13.31
N ILE A 130 2.95 -0.02 -12.15
CA ILE A 130 3.91 -0.07 -11.04
C ILE A 130 5.09 -0.98 -11.40
N SER A 131 4.83 -2.18 -11.94
CA SER A 131 5.87 -3.14 -12.33
C SER A 131 6.75 -2.58 -13.45
N HIS A 132 6.17 -1.85 -14.41
CA HIS A 132 6.92 -1.17 -15.46
C HIS A 132 7.80 -0.05 -14.91
N HIS A 133 7.26 0.80 -14.03
CA HIS A 133 8.01 1.90 -13.39
C HIS A 133 9.32 1.39 -12.76
N TYR A 134 9.21 0.43 -11.82
CA TYR A 134 10.38 -0.07 -11.11
C TYR A 134 11.30 -0.99 -11.93
N HIS A 135 10.81 -1.56 -13.02
CA HIS A 135 11.68 -2.27 -13.96
C HIS A 135 12.54 -1.30 -14.76
N SER A 136 11.95 -0.22 -15.29
CA SER A 136 12.69 0.80 -16.05
C SER A 136 13.75 1.53 -15.21
N GLU A 137 13.49 1.76 -13.93
CA GLU A 137 14.49 2.34 -13.01
C GLU A 137 15.68 1.42 -12.72
N THR A 138 15.53 0.11 -12.93
CA THR A 138 16.64 -0.85 -12.73
C THR A 138 17.59 -0.87 -13.93
N GLU A 139 17.13 -0.43 -15.10
CA GLU A 139 17.89 -0.42 -16.36
C GLU A 139 18.56 0.93 -16.67
N ALA A 140 18.20 1.99 -15.93
CA ALA A 140 18.75 3.34 -16.04
C ALA A 140 19.99 3.55 -15.14
#